data_AF-A0A914YX76-F1
#
_entry.id   AF-A0A914YX76-F1
#
_cell.length_a   1.000
_cell.length_b   1.000
_cell.length_c   1.000
_cell.angle_alpha   90.00
_cell.angle_beta   90.00
_cell.angle_gamma   90.00
#
_symmetry.space_group_name_H-M   'P 1'
#
loop_
_entity.id
_entity.type
_entity.pdbx_description
1 polymer ?
#
loop_
_entity_poly.entity_id
_entity_poly.type
_entity_poly.pdbx_seq_one_letter_code
_entity_poly.pdbx_strand_id
1 'polypeptide(L)'
;MKLIVVISTVIFFAGICSGKVLLKEEKEDDSMAEKVCEMCVSLITKATTQIIEHEDDFKQNGGKICDVVTLGNDELDKKCHEIITDKVDQIITLVKSADSPKDVCVAINIC
;
A
#
# COMPACT_ATOMS: atom_id res chain seq x y z
N MET A 1 -17.13 7.24 -16.68
CA MET A 1 -18.52 7.50 -16.24
C MET A 1 -18.76 6.64 -15.01
N LYS A 2 -18.99 7.28 -13.86
CA LYS A 2 -19.24 6.61 -12.58
C LYS A 2 -20.65 6.03 -12.60
N LEU A 3 -20.78 4.70 -12.56
CA LEU A 3 -22.08 4.04 -12.40
C LEU A 3 -22.27 3.75 -10.90
N ILE A 4 -22.76 4.76 -10.18
CA ILE A 4 -23.17 4.62 -8.78
C ILE A 4 -24.57 4.00 -8.81
N VAL A 5 -24.68 2.68 -8.62
CA VAL A 5 -25.97 2.03 -8.37
C VAL A 5 -26.27 2.17 -6.89
N VAL A 6 -27.03 3.21 -6.55
CA VAL A 6 -27.63 3.40 -5.23
C VAL A 6 -28.70 2.32 -5.06
N ILE A 7 -28.36 1.20 -4.42
CA ILE A 7 -29.37 0.20 -4.02
C ILE A 7 -30.00 0.68 -2.70
N SER A 8 -30.90 1.66 -2.85
CA SER A 8 -31.82 2.08 -1.79
C SER A 8 -33.22 1.62 -2.17
N THR A 9 -33.50 0.34 -1.99
CA THR A 9 -34.90 -0.15 -1.92
C THR A 9 -34.94 -1.36 -1.01
N VAL A 10 -35.29 -1.09 0.24
CA VAL A 10 -35.94 -2.04 1.13
C VAL A 10 -37.22 -2.49 0.42
N ILE A 11 -37.22 -3.70 -0.12
CA ILE A 11 -38.46 -4.42 -0.40
C ILE A 11 -38.34 -5.79 0.28
N PHE A 12 -38.98 -5.81 1.44
CA PHE A 12 -39.56 -6.96 2.09
C PHE A 12 -40.19 -7.91 1.05
N PHE A 13 -39.61 -9.08 0.85
CA PHE A 13 -40.38 -10.26 0.49
C PHE A 13 -40.10 -11.34 1.53
N ALA A 14 -41.20 -11.80 2.12
CA ALA A 14 -41.25 -12.87 3.08
C ALA A 14 -40.62 -14.15 2.52
N GLY A 15 -39.80 -14.79 3.35
CA GLY A 15 -39.57 -16.23 3.40
C GLY A 15 -39.12 -16.92 2.12
N ILE A 16 -37.81 -17.21 2.01
CA ILE A 16 -37.33 -18.53 1.58
C ILE A 16 -36.07 -18.88 2.40
N CYS A 17 -36.15 -20.04 3.05
CA CYS A 17 -35.06 -20.73 3.73
C CYS A 17 -33.90 -21.09 2.78
N SER A 18 -32.73 -21.33 3.38
CA SER A 18 -31.63 -22.11 2.83
C SER A 18 -30.95 -21.55 1.59
N GLY A 19 -30.01 -20.65 1.85
CA GLY A 19 -28.97 -20.31 0.89
C GLY A 19 -28.16 -19.16 1.45
N LYS A 20 -27.09 -19.47 2.19
CA LYS A 20 -25.98 -18.52 2.24
C LYS A 20 -25.44 -18.44 0.81
N VAL A 21 -26.02 -17.53 0.04
CA VAL A 21 -25.44 -16.96 -1.17
C VAL A 21 -24.14 -16.32 -0.69
N LEU A 22 -23.09 -17.13 -0.70
CA LEU A 22 -21.73 -16.67 -0.51
C LEU A 22 -21.35 -16.03 -1.85
N LEU A 23 -21.73 -14.76 -2.02
CA LEU A 23 -21.10 -13.91 -3.02
C LEU A 23 -19.63 -13.79 -2.60
N LYS A 24 -18.81 -14.73 -3.09
CA LYS A 24 -17.37 -14.55 -3.18
C LYS A 24 -17.16 -13.83 -4.50
N GLU A 25 -17.38 -12.52 -4.47
CA GLU A 25 -16.79 -11.62 -5.44
C GLU A 25 -15.40 -11.18 -4.95
N GLU A 26 -14.62 -10.64 -5.88
CA GLU A 26 -13.27 -10.07 -5.77
C GLU A 26 -12.12 -11.06 -6.05
N LYS A 27 -11.77 -11.14 -7.34
CA LYS A 27 -10.46 -11.58 -7.87
C LYS A 27 -10.01 -10.63 -8.99
N GLU A 28 -10.04 -9.32 -8.75
CA GLU A 28 -9.46 -8.33 -9.68
C GLU A 28 -8.72 -7.17 -8.98
N ASP A 29 -8.49 -7.23 -7.66
CA ASP A 29 -7.73 -6.21 -6.90
C ASP A 29 -6.33 -6.68 -6.45
N ASP A 30 -6.10 -8.00 -6.36
CA ASP A 30 -4.83 -8.55 -5.82
C ASP A 30 -3.58 -8.14 -6.62
N SER A 31 -3.71 -7.91 -7.94
CA SER A 31 -2.54 -7.58 -8.78
C SER A 31 -1.95 -6.20 -8.48
N MET A 32 -2.78 -5.24 -8.06
CA MET A 32 -2.28 -3.90 -7.74
C MET A 32 -1.72 -3.87 -6.31
N ALA A 33 -2.40 -4.53 -5.37
CA ALA A 33 -1.91 -4.68 -4.01
C ALA A 33 -0.53 -5.36 -3.96
N GLU A 34 -0.34 -6.44 -4.74
CA GLU A 34 0.95 -7.13 -4.85
C GLU A 34 2.05 -6.21 -5.38
N LYS A 35 1.79 -5.46 -6.46
CA LYS A 35 2.76 -4.49 -7.01
C LYS A 35 3.11 -3.37 -6.04
N VAL A 36 2.13 -2.88 -5.28
CA VAL A 36 2.35 -1.85 -4.26
C VAL A 36 3.18 -2.40 -3.10
N CYS A 37 2.95 -3.66 -2.71
CA CYS A 37 3.78 -4.34 -1.72
C CYS A 37 5.23 -4.54 -2.21
N GLU A 38 5.43 -5.01 -3.44
CA GLU A 38 6.77 -5.14 -4.06
C GLU A 38 7.50 -3.79 -4.17
N MET A 39 6.77 -2.74 -4.54
CA MET A 39 7.28 -1.38 -4.59
C MET A 39 7.70 -0.91 -3.19
N CYS A 40 6.89 -1.16 -2.15
CA CYS A 40 7.26 -0.83 -0.78
C CYS A 40 8.55 -1.55 -0.37
N VAL A 41 8.65 -2.87 -0.62
CA VAL A 41 9.85 -3.64 -0.30
C VAL A 41 11.09 -3.04 -0.98
N SER A 42 10.94 -2.64 -2.25
CA SER A 42 12.02 -1.99 -3.02
C SER A 42 12.40 -0.61 -2.46
N LEU A 43 11.40 0.19 -2.07
CA LEU A 43 11.59 1.48 -1.40
C LEU A 43 12.37 1.30 -0.10
N ILE A 44 11.91 0.42 0.78
CA ILE A 44 12.58 0.17 2.06
C ILE A 44 13.99 -0.35 1.85
N THR A 45 14.19 -1.29 0.92
CA THR A 45 15.53 -1.82 0.60
C THR A 45 16.51 -0.72 0.19
N LYS A 46 16.08 0.24 -0.64
CA LYS A 46 16.92 1.39 -1.02
C LYS A 46 17.07 2.42 0.08
N ALA A 47 16.03 2.62 0.88
CA ALA A 47 15.99 3.59 1.95
C ALA A 47 16.85 3.17 3.15
N THR A 48 16.95 1.88 3.47
CA THR A 48 17.65 1.39 4.67
C THR A 48 19.06 1.94 4.81
N THR A 49 19.89 1.85 3.75
CA THR A 49 21.27 2.39 3.80
C THR A 49 21.27 3.90 4.01
N GLN A 50 20.41 4.64 3.30
CA GLN A 50 20.32 6.09 3.44
C GLN A 50 19.86 6.51 4.84
N ILE A 51 18.90 5.80 5.43
CA ILE A 51 18.39 6.10 6.78
C ILE A 51 19.44 5.84 7.85
N ILE A 52 20.20 4.74 7.72
CA ILE A 52 21.22 4.36 8.70
C ILE A 52 22.37 5.38 8.70
N GLU A 53 22.79 5.84 7.53
CA GLU A 53 23.93 6.76 7.40
C GLU A 53 23.52 8.23 7.54
N HIS A 54 22.35 8.61 7.01
CA HIS A 54 21.92 9.99 6.82
C HIS A 54 20.40 10.15 6.98
N GLU A 55 19.86 9.87 8.18
CA GLU A 55 18.42 9.95 8.48
C GLU A 55 17.76 11.28 8.03
N ASP A 56 18.40 12.42 8.33
CA ASP A 56 17.88 13.74 7.99
C ASP A 56 17.80 13.97 6.47
N ASP A 57 18.74 13.39 5.71
CA ASP A 57 18.72 13.45 4.25
C ASP A 57 17.58 12.63 3.69
N PHE A 58 17.26 11.47 4.29
CA PHE A 58 16.11 10.67 3.89
C PHE A 58 14.79 11.41 4.17
N LYS A 59 14.67 12.14 5.29
CA LYS A 59 13.46 12.95 5.55
C LYS A 59 13.25 14.05 4.51
N GLN A 60 14.33 14.70 4.05
CA GLN A 60 14.23 15.76 3.03
C GLN A 60 14.14 15.24 1.59
N ASN A 61 14.77 14.10 1.30
CA ASN A 61 15.00 13.64 -0.07
C ASN A 61 14.43 12.26 -0.37
N GLY A 62 13.75 11.61 0.59
CA GLY A 62 13.22 10.25 0.44
C GLY A 62 12.31 10.09 -0.78
N GLY A 63 11.56 11.15 -1.13
CA GLY A 63 10.75 11.20 -2.35
C GLY A 63 11.53 10.90 -3.64
N LYS A 64 12.82 11.24 -3.72
CA LYS A 64 13.66 10.94 -4.90
C LYS A 64 13.88 9.44 -5.12
N ILE A 65 13.65 8.63 -4.09
CA ILE A 65 13.74 7.18 -4.21
C ILE A 65 12.54 6.64 -5.01
N CYS A 66 11.39 7.33 -4.98
CA CYS A 66 10.18 6.94 -5.70
C CYS A 66 10.42 6.84 -7.20
N ASP A 67 10.99 7.88 -7.81
CA ASP A 67 11.36 7.88 -9.23
C ASP A 67 12.17 6.63 -9.64
N VAL A 68 13.06 6.18 -8.75
CA VAL A 68 13.95 5.04 -8.98
C VAL A 68 13.23 3.70 -8.81
N VAL A 69 12.32 3.58 -7.83
CA VAL A 69 11.61 2.30 -7.59
C VAL A 69 10.42 2.11 -8.51
N THR A 70 9.82 3.18 -9.00
CA THR A 70 8.63 3.13 -9.85
C THR A 70 8.95 3.12 -11.34
N LEU A 71 10.22 3.42 -11.69
CA LEU A 71 10.71 3.46 -13.07
C LEU A 71 9.87 4.36 -13.98
N GLY A 72 9.30 5.44 -13.42
CA GLY A 72 8.42 6.37 -14.14
C GLY A 72 6.98 5.87 -14.33
N ASN A 73 6.51 4.91 -13.53
CA ASN A 73 5.08 4.59 -13.44
C ASN A 73 4.37 5.61 -12.55
N ASP A 74 3.61 6.55 -13.15
CA ASP A 74 2.94 7.65 -12.45
C ASP A 74 2.05 7.21 -11.27
N GLU A 75 1.36 6.07 -11.40
CA GLU A 75 0.44 5.59 -10.37
C GLU A 75 1.18 5.03 -9.16
N LEU A 76 2.20 4.20 -9.40
CA LEU A 76 3.09 3.72 -8.36
C LEU A 76 3.88 4.86 -7.74
N ASP A 77 4.32 5.82 -8.55
CA ASP A 77 5.14 6.94 -8.08
C ASP A 77 4.38 7.79 -7.07
N LYS A 78 3.14 8.13 -7.42
CA LYS A 78 2.21 8.79 -6.50
C LYS A 78 2.02 7.99 -5.21
N LYS A 79 1.83 6.66 -5.31
CA LYS A 79 1.66 5.79 -4.14
C LYS A 79 2.91 5.75 -3.27
N CYS A 80 4.09 5.69 -3.88
CA CYS A 80 5.36 5.76 -3.17
C CYS A 80 5.50 7.09 -2.42
N HIS A 81 5.19 8.21 -3.06
CA HIS A 81 5.22 9.52 -2.43
C HIS A 81 4.20 9.64 -1.27
N GLU A 82 3.01 9.08 -1.41
CA GLU A 82 2.02 8.97 -0.32
C GLU A 82 2.59 8.18 0.86
N ILE A 83 3.22 7.03 0.61
CA ILE A 83 3.84 6.20 1.66
C ILE A 83 4.92 6.98 2.41
N ILE A 84 5.83 7.65 1.70
CA ILE A 84 6.89 8.43 2.34
C ILE A 84 6.29 9.57 3.15
N THR A 85 5.35 10.33 2.58
CA THR A 85 4.73 11.47 3.27
C THR A 85 4.02 11.06 4.56
N ASP A 86 3.28 9.95 4.52
CA ASP A 86 2.45 9.52 5.65
C ASP A 86 3.21 8.68 6.68
N LYS A 87 4.26 7.97 6.26
CA LYS A 87 4.92 6.92 7.06
C LYS A 87 6.40 7.14 7.28
N VAL A 88 7.03 8.22 6.79
CA VAL A 88 8.50 8.43 6.89
C VAL A 88 9.05 8.22 8.30
N ASP A 89 8.43 8.79 9.33
CA ASP A 89 8.91 8.64 10.72
C ASP A 89 8.78 7.20 11.25
N GLN A 90 7.71 6.51 10.85
CA GLN A 90 7.50 5.10 11.18
C GLN A 90 8.52 4.22 10.46
N ILE A 91 8.75 4.47 9.16
CA ILE A 91 9.75 3.78 8.35
C ILE A 91 11.12 3.93 9.00
N ILE A 92 11.54 5.14 9.34
CA ILE A 92 12.84 5.42 9.97
C ILE A 92 13.02 4.65 11.28
N THR A 93 11.95 4.56 12.08
CA THR A 93 11.97 3.80 13.33
C THR A 93 12.07 2.31 13.07
N LEU A 94 11.25 1.79 12.15
CA LEU A 94 11.12 0.37 11.87
C LEU A 94 12.35 -0.20 11.17
N VAL A 95 13.00 0.52 10.25
CA VAL A 95 14.19 -0.01 9.53
C VAL A 95 15.38 -0.25 10.46
N LYS A 96 15.41 0.36 11.64
CA LYS A 96 16.47 0.15 12.64
C LYS A 96 16.27 -1.12 13.46
N SER A 97 15.06 -1.66 13.51
CA SER A 97 14.68 -2.80 14.35
C SER A 97 14.08 -3.98 13.60
N ALA A 98 13.69 -3.81 12.34
CA ALA A 98 13.07 -4.85 11.53
C ALA A 98 14.10 -5.82 10.97
N ASP A 99 13.74 -7.10 10.90
CA ASP A 99 14.59 -8.16 10.36
C ASP A 99 14.67 -8.11 8.83
N SER A 100 13.60 -7.66 8.16
CA SER A 100 13.55 -7.54 6.71
C SER A 100 12.78 -6.30 6.21
N PRO A 101 13.04 -5.83 4.98
CA PRO A 101 12.26 -4.75 4.35
C PRO A 101 10.76 -5.08 4.24
N LYS A 102 10.42 -6.36 4.08
CA LYS A 102 9.03 -6.81 4.01
C LYS A 102 8.31 -6.64 5.33
N ASP A 103 8.98 -6.88 6.45
CA ASP A 103 8.38 -6.71 7.78
C ASP A 103 8.06 -5.25 8.06
N VAL A 104 8.89 -4.32 7.58
CA VAL A 104 8.58 -2.88 7.63
C VAL A 104 7.30 -2.59 6.85
N CYS A 105 7.19 -3.09 5.62
CA CYS A 105 6.01 -2.87 4.77
C CYS A 105 4.72 -3.48 5.34
N VAL A 106 4.82 -4.62 6.04
CA VAL A 106 3.70 -5.19 6.81
C VAL A 106 3.35 -4.30 8.01
N ALA A 107 4.36 -3.83 8.75
CA ALA A 107 4.14 -2.99 9.92
C ALA A 107 3.49 -1.63 9.59
N ILE A 108 3.74 -1.09 8.40
CA ILE A 108 3.09 0.14 7.92
C ILE A 108 1.77 -0.10 7.15
N ASN A 109 1.29 -1.34 7.11
CA ASN A 109 0.05 -1.79 6.44
C ASN A 109 0.01 -1.48 4.93
N ILE A 110 1.13 -1.73 4.25
CA ILE A 110 1.22 -1.67 2.78
C ILE A 110 1.20 -3.07 2.19
N CYS A 111 1.99 -3.95 2.81
CA CYS A 111 1.76 -5.38 2.85
C CYS A 111 1.05 -5.72 4.18
#